data_AF-A0A7R9I5N3-F1
#
_entry.id   AF-A0A7R9I5N3-F1
#
_cell.length_a   1.000
_cell.length_b   1.000
_cell.length_c   1.000
_cell.angle_alpha   90.00
_cell.angle_beta   90.00
_cell.angle_gamma   90.00
#
_symmetry.space_group_name_H-M   'P 1'
#
loop_
_entity.id
_entity.type
_entity.pdbx_description
1 polymer ?
#
loop_
_entity_poly.entity_id
_entity_poly.type
_entity_poly.pdbx_seq_one_letter_code
_entity_poly.pdbx_strand_id
1 'polypeptide(L)'
;MSASQILVLKRSLSTTRLMSAAIKNVTVIGGGLMGSGIAQVAAQTGHQVTLYEINQEALKKAKQGIMVSLQRVAKKTHKEQPEKAEMFVQETLDRLRTTLELEASVKEADLVVEAIVENIEAKHKLFSSLDTIAPEHTIFASNTSSLSIGEIASVTKRKDRFGGLHFFNPVPVMKLLEVNINYLPPLFNHVLVMKLPEVSINYLQSCPCHETTRKVSINYLPPIFNHVLVMKLPEVSINYLPPLFNHVLVMKLPEVSINYLPPLFNHVLVMKLPEVSINYLPPLFNHVLVMKLPEVSINYLPPLFNHVLVMKLPEVSINYLPPLFNHVLVMKLPEVSINYLPPLFNHVLVMKLPEVSINYLPPLFNHVLVMKLPEVSINYLPPLFNHVLVMKLPEVSINYLPPLFNHVLVMKLPEVSINYLPPLFNHVLVMKLPEVIRIPETSDETYKKMMDWGQALGKTTITCKDTPGFVVNRLLVPNLAEAVRMLERGDATARDIDTAMKLGAGHPMGPFELADYVGNDTTKFILDGWHKRFPDNPLFRPIPLLTKLVEEGKLGLKTGEGFYKYNKK
;
A
#
# COMPACT_ATOMS: atom_id res chain seq x y z
N MET A 1 16.56 50.96 -3.20
CA MET A 1 16.52 50.06 -2.02
C MET A 1 15.16 49.40 -1.96
N SER A 2 15.06 48.22 -1.34
CA SER A 2 13.82 47.47 -1.05
C SER A 2 13.02 46.99 -2.27
N ALA A 3 12.63 45.71 -2.24
CA ALA A 3 11.72 45.09 -3.21
C ALA A 3 10.41 44.66 -2.52
N SER A 4 9.38 44.37 -3.31
CA SER A 4 8.00 44.14 -2.88
C SER A 4 7.84 43.14 -1.72
N GLN A 5 6.92 43.46 -0.81
CA GLN A 5 6.57 42.62 0.33
C GLN A 5 5.96 41.28 -0.11
N ILE A 6 6.61 40.16 0.23
CA ILE A 6 6.01 38.82 0.15
C ILE A 6 5.36 38.51 1.49
N LEU A 7 4.03 38.31 1.49
CA LEU A 7 3.25 38.06 2.69
C LEU A 7 3.48 36.62 3.20
N VAL A 8 4.34 36.46 4.22
CA VAL A 8 4.64 35.14 4.82
C VAL A 8 3.46 34.67 5.67
N LEU A 9 2.58 33.88 5.05
CA LEU A 9 1.52 33.12 5.74
C LEU A 9 2.15 32.03 6.63
N LYS A 10 2.52 32.40 7.86
CA LYS A 10 2.83 31.44 8.93
C LYS A 10 1.60 30.57 9.20
N ARG A 11 1.58 29.35 8.66
CA ARG A 11 0.66 28.29 9.10
C ARG A 11 0.95 27.96 10.56
N SER A 12 0.13 28.47 11.47
CA SER A 12 0.08 27.98 12.84
C SER A 12 -0.39 26.52 12.83
N LEU A 13 0.34 25.64 13.53
CA LEU A 13 -0.13 24.28 13.79
C LEU A 13 -1.35 24.38 14.71
N SER A 14 -2.51 23.97 14.20
CA SER A 14 -3.78 24.11 14.92
C SER A 14 -3.90 23.06 16.03
N THR A 15 -3.35 23.38 17.20
CA THR A 15 -3.52 22.61 18.44
C THR A 15 -4.95 22.70 19.00
N THR A 16 -5.75 23.66 18.52
CA THR A 16 -7.07 24.02 19.07
C THR A 16 -8.18 22.98 18.87
N ARG A 17 -7.96 21.89 18.11
CA ARG A 17 -8.94 20.78 18.01
C ARG A 17 -9.04 19.92 19.28
N LEU A 18 -8.06 19.99 20.20
CA LEU A 18 -7.96 19.09 21.36
C LEU A 18 -8.76 19.52 22.61
N MET A 19 -9.52 20.64 22.57
CA MET A 19 -10.26 21.14 23.74
C MET A 19 -11.77 20.80 23.73
N SER A 20 -12.23 19.91 22.84
CA SER A 20 -13.66 19.58 22.69
C SER A 20 -13.98 18.07 22.78
N ALA A 21 -13.17 17.30 23.52
CA ALA A 21 -13.60 15.98 23.98
C ALA A 21 -14.73 16.16 25.01
N ALA A 22 -15.97 15.87 24.60
CA ALA A 22 -17.16 15.94 25.45
C ALA A 22 -17.23 14.80 26.50
N ILE A 23 -16.33 13.82 26.37
CA ILE A 23 -16.09 12.72 27.30
C ILE A 23 -14.66 12.90 27.80
N LYS A 24 -14.48 13.06 29.12
CA LYS A 24 -13.18 13.19 29.79
C LYS A 24 -12.94 12.01 30.73
N ASN A 25 -13.99 11.58 31.42
CA ASN A 25 -13.99 10.51 32.39
C ASN A 25 -14.64 9.26 31.79
N VAL A 26 -13.86 8.18 31.66
CA VAL A 26 -14.28 6.91 31.05
C VAL A 26 -14.20 5.80 32.09
N THR A 27 -15.33 5.15 32.35
CA THR A 27 -15.35 3.91 33.14
C THR A 27 -15.34 2.71 32.21
N VAL A 28 -14.45 1.75 32.46
CA VAL A 28 -14.42 0.48 31.72
C VAL A 28 -14.77 -0.65 32.67
N ILE A 29 -15.73 -1.49 32.29
CA ILE A 29 -16.28 -2.55 33.14
C ILE A 29 -15.88 -3.91 32.57
N GLY A 30 -15.06 -4.64 33.32
CA GLY A 30 -14.47 -5.93 32.95
C GLY A 30 -12.96 -5.84 32.72
N GLY A 31 -12.18 -6.51 33.56
CA GLY A 31 -10.71 -6.60 33.48
C GLY A 31 -10.18 -7.55 32.39
N GLY A 32 -11.05 -8.06 31.51
CA GLY A 32 -10.69 -8.99 30.44
C GLY A 32 -9.79 -8.39 29.35
N LEU A 33 -9.42 -9.20 28.36
CA LEU A 33 -8.53 -8.80 27.25
C LEU A 33 -8.98 -7.53 26.53
N MET A 34 -10.29 -7.40 26.28
CA MET A 34 -10.86 -6.22 25.61
C MET A 34 -10.91 -5.01 26.54
N GLY A 35 -11.51 -5.14 27.73
CA GLY A 35 -11.65 -4.02 28.67
C GLY A 35 -10.30 -3.46 29.14
N SER A 36 -9.32 -4.32 29.44
CA SER A 36 -7.95 -3.87 29.75
C SER A 36 -7.29 -3.12 28.58
N GLY A 37 -7.50 -3.58 27.33
CA GLY A 37 -7.05 -2.90 26.12
C GLY A 37 -7.73 -1.54 25.88
N ILE A 38 -9.05 -1.44 26.11
CA ILE A 38 -9.82 -0.20 25.99
C ILE A 38 -9.39 0.81 27.07
N ALA A 39 -9.25 0.36 28.32
CA ALA A 39 -8.78 1.18 29.44
C ALA A 39 -7.38 1.77 29.17
N GLN A 40 -6.46 0.95 28.63
CA GLN A 40 -5.14 1.43 28.22
C GLN A 40 -5.24 2.51 27.13
N VAL A 41 -6.07 2.31 26.10
CA VAL A 41 -6.18 3.28 24.99
C VAL A 41 -6.80 4.59 25.42
N ALA A 42 -7.80 4.57 26.31
CA ALA A 42 -8.38 5.78 26.87
C ALA A 42 -7.36 6.56 27.73
N ALA A 43 -6.63 5.88 28.62
CA ALA A 43 -5.66 6.53 29.51
C ALA A 43 -4.44 7.09 28.74
N GLN A 44 -3.91 6.36 27.75
CA GLN A 44 -2.75 6.80 26.95
C GLN A 44 -3.09 7.96 26.00
N THR A 45 -4.37 8.27 25.81
CA THR A 45 -4.86 9.39 24.99
C THR A 45 -5.36 10.58 25.82
N GLY A 46 -5.16 10.55 27.14
CA GLY A 46 -5.40 11.68 28.04
C GLY A 46 -6.73 11.66 28.79
N HIS A 47 -7.56 10.63 28.64
CA HIS A 47 -8.80 10.47 29.41
C HIS A 47 -8.48 10.01 30.84
N GLN A 48 -9.28 10.44 31.81
CA GLN A 48 -9.28 9.83 33.14
C GLN A 48 -10.05 8.51 33.06
N VAL A 49 -9.45 7.40 33.50
CA VAL A 49 -10.01 6.06 33.35
C VAL A 49 -10.20 5.39 34.69
N THR A 50 -11.39 4.84 34.92
CA THR A 50 -11.66 3.94 36.06
C THR A 50 -11.98 2.54 35.53
N LEU A 51 -11.08 1.59 35.77
CA LEU A 51 -11.31 0.17 35.47
C LEU A 51 -12.00 -0.51 36.65
N TYR A 52 -13.21 -1.01 36.42
CA TYR A 52 -13.99 -1.80 37.36
C TYR A 52 -13.95 -3.29 37.01
N GLU A 53 -13.87 -4.13 38.03
CA GLU A 53 -13.89 -5.60 37.93
C GLU A 53 -14.44 -6.18 39.24
N ILE A 54 -15.20 -7.28 39.18
CA ILE A 54 -15.77 -7.94 40.37
C ILE A 54 -14.75 -8.79 41.12
N ASN A 55 -13.70 -9.26 40.44
CA ASN A 55 -12.72 -10.19 41.00
C ASN A 55 -11.34 -9.54 41.18
N GLN A 56 -10.84 -9.51 42.42
CA GLN A 56 -9.55 -8.90 42.77
C GLN A 56 -8.33 -9.51 42.06
N GLU A 57 -8.35 -10.81 41.74
CA GLU A 57 -7.28 -11.39 40.92
C GLU A 57 -7.38 -10.95 39.46
N ALA A 58 -8.59 -10.90 38.89
CA ALA A 58 -8.81 -10.44 37.52
C ALA A 58 -8.39 -8.97 37.38
N LEU A 59 -8.70 -8.12 38.36
CA LEU A 59 -8.26 -6.72 38.40
C LEU A 59 -6.73 -6.60 38.49
N LYS A 60 -6.08 -7.44 39.31
CA LYS A 60 -4.61 -7.51 39.40
C LYS A 60 -3.97 -7.98 38.08
N LYS A 61 -4.54 -9.02 37.45
CA LYS A 61 -4.13 -9.56 36.14
C LYS A 61 -4.31 -8.50 35.04
N ALA A 62 -5.40 -7.75 35.05
CA ALA A 62 -5.67 -6.64 34.14
C ALA A 62 -4.63 -5.52 34.28
N LYS A 63 -4.38 -5.04 35.51
CA LYS A 63 -3.39 -3.99 35.78
C LYS A 63 -1.97 -4.40 35.37
N GLN A 64 -1.59 -5.65 35.62
CA GLN A 64 -0.31 -6.21 35.16
C GLN A 64 -0.24 -6.31 33.63
N GLY A 65 -1.32 -6.75 32.97
CA GLY A 65 -1.43 -6.82 31.51
C GLY A 65 -1.28 -5.45 30.85
N ILE A 66 -1.96 -4.43 31.38
CA ILE A 66 -1.85 -3.03 30.93
C ILE A 66 -0.41 -2.53 31.09
N MET A 67 0.21 -2.73 32.26
CA MET A 67 1.61 -2.32 32.49
C MET A 67 2.59 -2.96 31.51
N VAL A 68 2.50 -4.28 31.29
CA VAL A 68 3.35 -5.01 30.33
C VAL A 68 3.07 -4.58 28.89
N SER A 69 1.82 -4.29 28.54
CA SER A 69 1.43 -3.77 27.23
C SER A 69 1.99 -2.35 27.00
N LEU A 70 1.85 -1.45 27.98
CA LEU A 70 2.39 -0.09 27.92
C LEU A 70 3.91 -0.09 27.78
N GLN A 71 4.63 -0.92 28.53
CA GLN A 71 6.09 -1.08 28.37
C GLN A 71 6.47 -1.54 26.96
N ARG A 72 5.68 -2.43 26.32
CA ARG A 72 5.88 -2.86 24.93
C ARG A 72 5.56 -1.77 23.91
N VAL A 73 4.55 -0.92 24.17
CA VAL A 73 4.20 0.22 23.33
C VAL A 73 5.28 1.31 23.44
N ALA A 74 5.65 1.70 24.66
CA ALA A 74 6.69 2.70 24.94
C ALA A 74 8.02 2.34 24.28
N LYS A 75 8.49 1.09 24.44
CA LYS A 75 9.72 0.58 23.78
C LYS A 75 9.63 0.53 22.25
N LYS A 76 8.44 0.57 21.65
CA LYS A 76 8.26 0.64 20.19
C LYS A 76 8.14 2.08 19.67
N THR A 77 7.50 2.97 20.43
CA THR A 77 7.22 4.36 20.04
C THR A 77 8.37 5.32 20.38
N HIS A 78 9.09 5.08 21.49
CA HIS A 78 10.12 5.97 22.02
C HIS A 78 11.51 5.28 22.09
N LYS A 79 11.84 4.46 21.08
CA LYS A 79 13.06 3.62 21.02
C LYS A 79 14.36 4.32 21.41
N GLU A 80 14.51 5.58 20.99
CA GLU A 80 15.73 6.38 21.12
C GLU A 80 15.68 7.33 22.32
N GLN A 81 14.57 7.37 23.07
CA GLN A 81 14.29 8.39 24.08
C GLN A 81 13.69 7.73 25.34
N PRO A 82 14.52 7.02 26.15
CA PRO A 82 14.06 6.18 27.26
C PRO A 82 13.29 6.97 28.32
N GLU A 83 13.75 8.18 28.66
CA GLU A 83 13.06 9.07 29.61
C GLU A 83 11.61 9.35 29.18
N LYS A 84 11.36 9.58 27.89
CA LYS A 84 10.00 9.76 27.37
C LYS A 84 9.20 8.47 27.31
N ALA A 85 9.87 7.32 27.15
CA ALA A 85 9.24 6.02 27.26
C ALA A 85 8.71 5.78 28.69
N GLU A 86 9.48 6.18 29.70
CA GLU A 86 9.12 6.08 31.11
C GLU A 86 8.03 7.11 31.50
N MET A 87 8.18 8.38 31.10
CA MET A 87 7.14 9.40 31.30
C MET A 87 5.80 8.99 30.67
N PHE A 88 5.79 8.48 29.43
CA PHE A 88 4.58 8.01 28.76
C PHE A 88 3.88 6.88 29.55
N VAL A 89 4.66 5.94 30.12
CA VAL A 89 4.11 4.86 30.96
C VAL A 89 3.55 5.43 32.26
N GLN A 90 4.28 6.32 32.93
CA GLN A 90 3.87 6.90 34.21
C GLN A 90 2.59 7.75 34.05
N GLU A 91 2.58 8.72 33.12
CA GLU A 91 1.41 9.56 32.83
C GLU A 91 0.17 8.72 32.49
N THR A 92 0.34 7.61 31.76
CA THR A 92 -0.78 6.72 31.42
C THR A 92 -1.30 5.97 32.64
N LEU A 93 -0.42 5.58 33.58
CA LEU A 93 -0.81 4.92 34.82
C LEU A 93 -1.44 5.89 35.83
N ASP A 94 -0.99 7.15 35.88
CA ASP A 94 -1.56 8.19 36.76
C ASP A 94 -3.02 8.51 36.41
N ARG A 95 -3.38 8.38 35.12
CA ARG A 95 -4.77 8.52 34.64
C ARG A 95 -5.63 7.27 34.86
N LEU A 96 -5.05 6.13 35.28
CA LEU A 96 -5.74 4.83 35.39
C LEU A 96 -6.00 4.44 36.86
N ARG A 97 -7.25 4.66 37.30
CA ARG A 97 -7.80 4.18 38.57
C ARG A 97 -8.36 2.75 38.41
N THR A 98 -8.40 1.99 39.50
CA THR A 98 -8.88 0.61 39.54
C THR A 98 -9.74 0.38 40.79
N THR A 99 -10.93 -0.22 40.67
CA THR A 99 -11.85 -0.43 41.81
C THR A 99 -12.65 -1.73 41.72
N LEU A 100 -13.08 -2.25 42.89
CA LEU A 100 -14.04 -3.35 43.05
C LEU A 100 -15.48 -2.85 43.32
N GLU A 101 -15.67 -1.55 43.49
CA GLU A 101 -16.96 -0.95 43.86
C GLU A 101 -17.63 -0.31 42.65
N LEU A 102 -18.81 -0.83 42.27
CA LEU A 102 -19.50 -0.42 41.04
C LEU A 102 -19.97 1.05 41.11
N GLU A 103 -20.53 1.47 42.24
CA GLU A 103 -20.98 2.85 42.46
C GLU A 103 -19.82 3.84 42.37
N ALA A 104 -18.73 3.58 43.11
CA ALA A 104 -17.50 4.38 43.06
C ALA A 104 -16.89 4.43 41.64
N SER A 105 -17.12 3.40 40.80
CA SER A 105 -16.59 3.37 39.44
C SER A 105 -17.23 4.38 38.48
N VAL A 106 -18.45 4.86 38.73
CA VAL A 106 -19.22 5.69 37.77
C VAL A 106 -19.62 7.09 38.26
N LYS A 107 -19.32 7.48 39.51
CA LYS A 107 -19.76 8.78 40.08
C LYS A 107 -19.37 10.01 39.24
N GLU A 108 -18.26 9.93 38.51
CA GLU A 108 -17.71 11.02 37.69
C GLU A 108 -17.80 10.72 36.18
N ALA A 109 -18.42 9.62 35.75
CA ALA A 109 -18.29 9.10 34.39
C ALA A 109 -19.11 9.86 33.34
N ASP A 110 -18.46 10.20 32.21
CA ASP A 110 -19.13 10.72 31.02
C ASP A 110 -19.50 9.58 30.05
N LEU A 111 -18.68 8.52 30.04
CA LEU A 111 -18.87 7.30 29.22
C LEU A 111 -18.58 6.06 30.07
N VAL A 112 -19.46 5.06 29.99
CA VAL A 112 -19.22 3.69 30.47
C VAL A 112 -19.08 2.76 29.27
N VAL A 113 -17.98 2.01 29.21
CA VAL A 113 -17.74 0.95 28.22
C VAL A 113 -17.74 -0.42 28.89
N GLU A 114 -18.71 -1.25 28.53
CA GLU A 114 -18.93 -2.58 29.08
C GLU A 114 -18.23 -3.65 28.23
N ALA A 115 -17.39 -4.48 28.87
CA ALA A 115 -16.60 -5.54 28.25
C ALA A 115 -16.53 -6.80 29.15
N ILE A 116 -17.64 -7.18 29.77
CA ILE A 116 -17.82 -8.40 30.57
C ILE A 116 -18.16 -9.60 29.66
N VAL A 117 -18.33 -10.78 30.27
CA VAL A 117 -18.81 -12.01 29.60
C VAL A 117 -20.02 -11.79 28.68
N GLU A 118 -20.04 -12.49 27.55
CA GLU A 118 -21.13 -12.46 26.55
C GLU A 118 -22.35 -13.26 27.03
N ASN A 119 -23.01 -12.76 28.07
CA ASN A 119 -24.26 -13.29 28.63
C ASN A 119 -25.25 -12.14 28.84
N ILE A 120 -26.47 -12.29 28.33
CA ILE A 120 -27.47 -11.21 28.33
C ILE A 120 -27.98 -10.86 29.73
N GLU A 121 -28.21 -11.85 30.60
CA GLU A 121 -28.68 -11.66 31.98
C GLU A 121 -27.65 -10.90 32.83
N ALA A 122 -26.36 -11.22 32.66
CA ALA A 122 -25.26 -10.53 33.33
C ALA A 122 -25.16 -9.06 32.89
N LYS A 123 -25.28 -8.78 31.58
CA LYS A 123 -25.29 -7.41 31.04
C LYS A 123 -26.56 -6.66 31.45
N HIS A 124 -27.73 -7.30 31.44
CA HIS A 124 -28.98 -6.71 31.92
C HIS A 124 -28.89 -6.31 33.40
N LYS A 125 -28.43 -7.22 34.26
CA LYS A 125 -28.23 -6.95 35.69
C LYS A 125 -27.28 -5.77 35.90
N LEU A 126 -26.14 -5.77 35.19
CA LEU A 126 -25.18 -4.67 35.24
C LEU A 126 -25.81 -3.34 34.81
N PHE A 127 -26.41 -3.26 33.62
CA PHE A 127 -26.96 -2.02 33.11
C PHE A 127 -28.17 -1.51 33.90
N SER A 128 -28.96 -2.39 34.52
CA SER A 128 -30.03 -2.00 35.46
C SER A 128 -29.46 -1.31 36.71
N SER A 129 -28.37 -1.85 37.27
CA SER A 129 -27.66 -1.22 38.38
C SER A 129 -27.03 0.11 37.97
N LEU A 130 -26.36 0.15 36.81
CA LEU A 130 -25.72 1.37 36.29
C LEU A 130 -26.72 2.50 36.05
N ASP A 131 -27.88 2.21 35.43
CA ASP A 131 -28.90 3.23 35.12
C ASP A 131 -29.42 3.96 36.38
N THR A 132 -29.33 3.28 37.54
CA THR A 132 -29.74 3.80 38.86
C THR A 132 -28.66 4.65 39.55
N ILE A 133 -27.37 4.40 39.30
CA ILE A 133 -26.25 4.98 40.07
C ILE A 133 -25.29 5.87 39.27
N ALA A 134 -25.32 5.79 37.93
CA ALA A 134 -24.50 6.65 37.07
C ALA A 134 -25.17 8.01 36.86
N PRO A 135 -24.41 9.13 36.84
CA PRO A 135 -24.93 10.48 36.56
C PRO A 135 -25.85 10.53 35.33
N GLU A 136 -26.83 11.43 35.34
CA GLU A 136 -27.86 11.46 34.28
C GLU A 136 -27.26 11.64 32.87
N HIS A 137 -26.17 12.39 32.74
CA HIS A 137 -25.50 12.65 31.45
C HIS A 137 -24.67 11.49 30.91
N THR A 138 -24.36 10.48 31.73
CA THR A 138 -23.43 9.38 31.37
C THR A 138 -23.98 8.55 30.21
N ILE A 139 -23.15 8.41 29.17
CA ILE A 139 -23.40 7.54 28.01
C ILE A 139 -23.03 6.09 28.36
N PHE A 140 -23.86 5.14 27.96
CA PHE A 140 -23.60 3.71 28.10
C PHE A 140 -23.27 3.07 26.74
N ALA A 141 -22.21 2.28 26.69
CA ALA A 141 -21.85 1.52 25.51
C ALA A 141 -21.41 0.08 25.86
N SER A 142 -21.78 -0.88 25.01
CA SER A 142 -21.25 -2.25 25.08
C SER A 142 -20.24 -2.53 23.97
N ASN A 143 -19.20 -3.30 24.29
CA ASN A 143 -18.23 -3.90 23.36
C ASN A 143 -18.66 -5.32 22.93
N THR A 144 -19.93 -5.73 23.12
CA THR A 144 -20.41 -7.04 22.65
C THR A 144 -20.12 -7.24 21.16
N SER A 145 -19.77 -8.47 20.76
CA SER A 145 -19.58 -8.87 19.36
C SER A 145 -20.75 -9.70 18.83
N SER A 146 -21.69 -10.08 19.70
CA SER A 146 -22.64 -11.17 19.45
C SER A 146 -24.09 -10.86 19.85
N LEU A 147 -24.31 -10.02 20.88
CA LEU A 147 -25.64 -9.65 21.38
C LEU A 147 -26.15 -8.37 20.71
N SER A 148 -27.48 -8.16 20.74
CA SER A 148 -28.08 -6.94 20.21
C SER A 148 -27.92 -5.78 21.20
N ILE A 149 -27.48 -4.63 20.70
CA ILE A 149 -27.35 -3.40 21.49
C ILE A 149 -28.73 -2.94 21.99
N GLY A 150 -29.79 -3.06 21.18
CA GLY A 150 -31.16 -2.74 21.58
C GLY A 150 -31.72 -3.71 22.63
N GLU A 151 -31.36 -4.98 22.54
CA GLU A 151 -31.69 -6.01 23.53
C GLU A 151 -31.01 -5.72 24.88
N ILE A 152 -29.73 -5.34 24.89
CA ILE A 152 -29.02 -4.92 26.12
C ILE A 152 -29.62 -3.61 26.69
N ALA A 153 -29.87 -2.61 25.84
CA ALA A 153 -30.41 -1.31 26.23
C ALA A 153 -31.84 -1.36 26.79
N SER A 154 -32.58 -2.45 26.51
CA SER A 154 -34.00 -2.60 26.87
C SER A 154 -34.32 -2.42 28.35
N VAL A 155 -33.37 -2.72 29.25
CA VAL A 155 -33.50 -2.61 30.71
C VAL A 155 -33.12 -1.23 31.28
N THR A 156 -32.75 -0.27 30.41
CA THR A 156 -32.33 1.09 30.80
C THR A 156 -33.35 2.13 30.38
N LYS A 157 -33.46 3.22 31.15
CA LYS A 157 -34.30 4.38 30.81
C LYS A 157 -33.59 5.31 29.81
N ARG A 158 -32.26 5.41 29.89
CA ARG A 158 -31.41 6.30 29.08
C ARG A 158 -31.07 5.79 27.67
N LYS A 159 -32.03 5.20 26.96
CA LYS A 159 -31.80 4.61 25.62
C LYS A 159 -31.26 5.62 24.59
N ASP A 160 -31.63 6.88 24.72
CA ASP A 160 -31.11 8.00 23.94
C ASP A 160 -29.61 8.25 24.16
N ARG A 161 -29.08 7.81 25.31
CA ARG A 161 -27.67 7.82 25.71
C ARG A 161 -27.04 6.42 25.72
N PHE A 162 -27.63 5.45 25.00
CA PHE A 162 -27.12 4.09 24.85
C PHE A 162 -26.62 3.81 23.42
N GLY A 163 -25.54 3.05 23.28
CA GLY A 163 -25.06 2.55 21.99
C GLY A 163 -24.11 1.35 22.09
N GLY A 164 -23.40 1.06 21.01
CA GLY A 164 -22.30 0.08 20.99
C GLY A 164 -20.98 0.73 20.57
N LEU A 165 -19.89 0.26 21.17
CA LEU A 165 -18.51 0.66 20.86
C LEU A 165 -17.68 -0.63 20.74
N HIS A 166 -17.78 -1.29 19.59
CA HIS A 166 -17.15 -2.57 19.33
C HIS A 166 -15.72 -2.38 18.80
N PHE A 167 -14.73 -2.63 19.67
CA PHE A 167 -13.30 -2.63 19.35
C PHE A 167 -12.82 -4.02 18.92
N PHE A 168 -11.69 -4.06 18.21
CA PHE A 168 -11.03 -5.30 17.81
C PHE A 168 -9.70 -5.52 18.56
N ASN A 169 -9.42 -6.78 18.90
CA ASN A 169 -8.16 -7.20 19.51
C ASN A 169 -7.02 -7.19 18.47
N PRO A 170 -5.79 -6.70 18.78
CA PRO A 170 -5.37 -6.03 20.01
C PRO A 170 -5.63 -4.51 20.01
N VAL A 171 -6.53 -4.07 20.90
CA VAL A 171 -7.01 -2.68 21.00
C VAL A 171 -5.89 -1.62 21.10
N PRO A 172 -4.79 -1.83 21.88
CA PRO A 172 -3.75 -0.81 22.05
C PRO A 172 -2.87 -0.50 20.85
N VAL A 173 -2.94 -1.28 19.76
CA VAL A 173 -2.00 -1.11 18.65
C VAL A 173 -2.43 0.03 17.72
N MET A 174 -1.43 0.82 17.30
CA MET A 174 -1.53 1.99 16.45
C MET A 174 -0.50 1.87 15.32
N LYS A 175 -0.80 2.36 14.11
CA LYS A 175 0.17 2.38 13.00
C LYS A 175 0.76 3.78 12.83
N LEU A 176 2.08 3.86 12.86
CA LEU A 176 2.85 5.04 12.50
C LEU A 176 2.83 5.24 10.98
N LEU A 177 2.60 6.48 10.55
CA LEU A 177 2.61 6.98 9.16
C LEU A 177 1.56 6.37 8.19
N GLU A 178 1.12 7.20 7.26
CA GLU A 178 0.04 6.96 6.30
C GLU A 178 0.36 7.70 5.00
N VAL A 179 0.04 7.12 3.84
CA VAL A 179 0.21 7.74 2.51
C VAL A 179 -1.01 7.37 1.67
N ASN A 180 -1.70 8.38 1.14
CA ASN A 180 -2.89 8.21 0.30
C ASN A 180 -2.53 8.16 -1.20
N ILE A 181 -3.38 7.48 -1.97
CA ILE A 181 -3.38 7.51 -3.44
C ILE A 181 -4.80 7.85 -3.90
N ASN A 182 -4.94 8.85 -4.78
CA ASN A 182 -6.21 9.21 -5.42
C ASN A 182 -6.19 8.77 -6.90
N TYR A 183 -7.35 8.36 -7.43
CA TYR A 183 -7.57 8.04 -8.85
C TYR A 183 -8.67 8.93 -9.44
N LEU A 184 -8.54 9.36 -10.71
CA LEU A 184 -9.58 10.06 -11.50
C LEU A 184 -9.34 9.93 -13.03
N PRO A 185 -10.35 9.59 -13.85
CA PRO A 185 -10.40 9.70 -15.34
C PRO A 185 -11.51 10.70 -15.80
N PRO A 186 -12.00 10.81 -17.08
CA PRO A 186 -11.49 10.49 -18.45
C PRO A 186 -11.68 11.65 -19.52
N LEU A 187 -11.50 11.39 -20.85
CA LEU A 187 -12.25 11.90 -22.07
C LEU A 187 -11.44 12.27 -23.37
N PHE A 188 -12.07 12.84 -24.43
CA PHE A 188 -11.90 12.52 -25.91
C PHE A 188 -11.40 13.64 -26.91
N ASN A 189 -11.54 13.44 -28.25
CA ASN A 189 -10.76 13.94 -29.44
C ASN A 189 -11.22 15.20 -30.28
N HIS A 190 -10.37 15.63 -31.26
CA HIS A 190 -10.62 16.28 -32.62
C HIS A 190 -10.38 17.84 -32.84
N VAL A 191 -10.05 18.48 -34.00
CA VAL A 191 -9.47 18.18 -35.38
C VAL A 191 -9.13 19.47 -36.25
N LEU A 192 -8.14 19.42 -37.18
CA LEU A 192 -7.81 20.36 -38.35
C LEU A 192 -7.39 21.86 -38.06
N VAL A 193 -7.02 22.80 -38.98
CA VAL A 193 -7.10 23.00 -40.48
C VAL A 193 -5.73 23.43 -41.15
N MET A 194 -5.62 24.48 -42.01
CA MET A 194 -4.46 24.86 -42.88
C MET A 194 -4.42 26.35 -43.35
N LYS A 195 -3.25 26.89 -43.77
CA LYS A 195 -3.03 27.44 -45.14
C LYS A 195 -1.53 27.63 -45.54
N LEU A 196 -1.29 27.72 -46.85
CA LEU A 196 -0.03 27.90 -47.63
C LEU A 196 -0.10 29.27 -48.39
N PRO A 197 0.93 29.79 -49.12
CA PRO A 197 2.00 29.12 -49.91
C PRO A 197 3.43 29.65 -49.56
N GLU A 198 4.54 29.64 -50.34
CA GLU A 198 4.87 29.57 -51.79
C GLU A 198 6.21 28.85 -52.10
N VAL A 199 6.56 28.79 -53.41
CA VAL A 199 7.77 28.25 -54.07
C VAL A 199 7.97 26.73 -54.02
N SER A 200 8.18 26.12 -55.19
CA SER A 200 8.41 24.68 -55.38
C SER A 200 9.49 24.41 -56.44
N ILE A 201 10.28 23.35 -56.26
CA ILE A 201 11.25 22.85 -57.26
C ILE A 201 11.24 21.31 -57.26
N ASN A 202 10.38 20.71 -58.08
CA ASN A 202 10.45 19.30 -58.49
C ASN A 202 9.42 19.01 -59.60
N TYR A 203 9.86 18.57 -60.79
CA TYR A 203 9.08 17.94 -61.90
C TYR A 203 10.06 17.59 -63.05
N LEU A 204 9.86 16.60 -63.94
CA LEU A 204 8.73 15.69 -64.18
C LEU A 204 9.16 14.37 -64.92
N GLN A 205 8.40 13.29 -64.66
CA GLN A 205 8.17 12.02 -65.41
C GLN A 205 9.24 11.25 -66.25
N SER A 206 9.09 9.92 -66.15
CA SER A 206 9.22 8.85 -67.18
C SER A 206 10.54 8.64 -67.94
N CYS A 207 11.27 7.58 -67.54
CA CYS A 207 11.67 6.47 -68.42
C CYS A 207 12.13 5.25 -67.58
N PRO A 208 12.03 4.00 -68.07
CA PRO A 208 12.56 2.83 -67.38
C PRO A 208 14.07 2.61 -67.66
N CYS A 209 14.74 1.91 -66.75
CA CYS A 209 15.99 1.17 -66.95
C CYS A 209 17.13 1.84 -67.74
N HIS A 210 18.08 2.49 -67.05
CA HIS A 210 19.51 2.10 -67.08
C HIS A 210 20.37 2.91 -66.09
N GLU A 211 21.58 2.43 -65.85
CA GLU A 211 22.59 3.13 -65.05
C GLU A 211 23.10 4.40 -65.75
N THR A 212 23.20 5.51 -65.01
CA THR A 212 24.20 6.56 -65.27
C THR A 212 24.35 7.43 -64.01
N THR A 213 25.56 7.52 -63.47
CA THR A 213 25.83 8.25 -62.22
C THR A 213 25.87 9.76 -62.45
N ARG A 214 24.91 10.50 -61.86
CA ARG A 214 24.98 11.96 -61.72
C ARG A 214 25.54 12.32 -60.34
N LYS A 215 26.55 13.20 -60.30
CA LYS A 215 27.41 13.40 -59.11
C LYS A 215 26.93 14.44 -58.09
N VAL A 216 25.95 15.29 -58.41
CA VAL A 216 25.37 16.28 -57.48
C VAL A 216 23.87 16.47 -57.77
N SER A 217 23.05 16.60 -56.72
CA SER A 217 21.66 17.09 -56.76
C SER A 217 21.33 17.80 -55.44
N ILE A 218 20.31 18.68 -55.45
CA ILE A 218 19.84 19.40 -54.25
C ILE A 218 18.71 18.64 -53.53
N ASN A 219 17.86 17.92 -54.29
CA ASN A 219 16.87 16.97 -53.79
C ASN A 219 17.06 15.64 -54.55
N TYR A 220 17.12 14.51 -53.84
CA TYR A 220 17.45 13.21 -54.47
C TYR A 220 16.21 12.41 -54.92
N LEU A 221 15.11 12.44 -54.15
CA LEU A 221 13.88 11.68 -54.42
C LEU A 221 12.62 12.47 -54.01
N PRO A 222 11.45 12.23 -54.66
CA PRO A 222 10.14 12.65 -54.13
C PRO A 222 9.70 11.75 -52.95
N PRO A 223 8.68 12.14 -52.16
CA PRO A 223 8.16 11.30 -51.08
C PRO A 223 7.67 9.93 -51.56
N ILE A 224 7.94 8.89 -50.76
CA ILE A 224 7.65 7.48 -51.11
C ILE A 224 6.87 6.82 -49.97
N PHE A 225 5.78 6.14 -50.30
CA PHE A 225 4.99 5.31 -49.39
C PHE A 225 5.22 3.83 -49.74
N ASN A 226 5.88 3.08 -48.86
CA ASN A 226 6.21 1.66 -49.08
C ASN A 226 5.93 0.80 -47.84
N HIS A 227 5.57 -0.46 -48.06
CA HIS A 227 5.28 -1.37 -46.95
C HIS A 227 6.55 -1.90 -46.26
N VAL A 228 7.62 -2.12 -47.02
CA VAL A 228 8.98 -2.41 -46.54
C VAL A 228 9.95 -1.66 -47.44
N LEU A 229 10.94 -0.98 -46.86
CA LEU A 229 11.99 -0.28 -47.62
C LEU A 229 13.38 -0.60 -47.07
N VAL A 230 14.29 -0.99 -47.97
CA VAL A 230 15.71 -1.25 -47.71
C VAL A 230 16.52 -0.48 -48.74
N MET A 231 17.45 0.38 -48.28
CA MET A 231 18.22 1.24 -49.19
C MET A 231 19.61 1.59 -48.69
N LYS A 232 20.50 1.92 -49.63
CA LYS A 232 21.86 2.44 -49.40
C LYS A 232 21.96 3.82 -50.06
N LEU A 233 22.40 4.83 -49.31
CA LEU A 233 22.58 6.20 -49.81
C LEU A 233 23.95 6.37 -50.52
N PRO A 234 24.08 7.33 -51.46
CA PRO A 234 25.37 7.71 -52.04
C PRO A 234 26.27 8.44 -51.01
N GLU A 235 27.53 8.65 -51.35
CA GLU A 235 28.57 9.04 -50.38
C GLU A 235 28.55 10.52 -49.96
N VAL A 236 28.06 11.43 -50.83
CA VAL A 236 27.95 12.88 -50.54
C VAL A 236 26.63 13.45 -51.08
N SER A 237 25.88 14.15 -50.22
CA SER A 237 24.74 15.01 -50.57
C SER A 237 24.49 16.05 -49.46
N ILE A 238 23.80 17.15 -49.82
CA ILE A 238 23.39 18.21 -48.88
C ILE A 238 22.05 17.86 -48.21
N ASN A 239 21.10 17.30 -48.96
CA ASN A 239 19.85 16.74 -48.45
C ASN A 239 19.64 15.36 -49.09
N TYR A 240 19.52 14.29 -48.29
CA TYR A 240 19.43 12.92 -48.80
C TYR A 240 18.00 12.45 -49.09
N LEU A 241 17.02 12.81 -48.25
CA LEU A 241 15.69 12.20 -48.26
C LEU A 241 14.56 13.20 -47.90
N PRO A 242 13.37 13.09 -48.53
CA PRO A 242 12.13 13.68 -48.03
C PRO A 242 11.59 12.89 -46.82
N PRO A 243 10.58 13.39 -46.09
CA PRO A 243 9.90 12.62 -45.05
C PRO A 243 9.37 11.29 -45.57
N LEU A 244 9.60 10.21 -44.83
CA LEU A 244 9.25 8.85 -45.21
C LEU A 244 8.22 8.25 -44.25
N PHE A 245 7.24 7.55 -44.81
CA PHE A 245 6.20 6.81 -44.10
C PHE A 245 6.26 5.33 -44.54
N ASN A 246 6.83 4.46 -43.71
CA ASN A 246 6.95 3.02 -44.00
C ASN A 246 6.48 2.17 -42.82
N HIS A 247 5.98 0.97 -43.09
CA HIS A 247 5.67 0.02 -42.01
C HIS A 247 6.95 -0.58 -41.41
N VAL A 248 7.96 -0.87 -42.24
CA VAL A 248 9.30 -1.29 -41.80
C VAL A 248 10.37 -0.57 -42.65
N LEU A 249 11.34 0.06 -41.98
CA LEU A 249 12.47 0.74 -42.62
C LEU A 249 13.81 0.21 -42.06
N VAL A 250 14.71 -0.18 -42.96
CA VAL A 250 16.08 -0.61 -42.64
C VAL A 250 17.08 0.15 -43.50
N MET A 251 18.02 0.88 -42.88
CA MET A 251 18.97 1.72 -43.61
C MET A 251 20.36 1.83 -42.96
N LYS A 252 21.39 2.00 -43.80
CA LYS A 252 22.74 2.47 -43.40
C LYS A 252 22.92 3.91 -43.90
N LEU A 253 23.31 4.81 -43.00
CA LEU A 253 23.69 6.19 -43.35
C LEU A 253 25.11 6.24 -43.97
N PRO A 254 25.40 7.25 -44.82
CA PRO A 254 26.74 7.52 -45.32
C PRO A 254 27.63 8.12 -44.22
N GLU A 255 28.93 8.24 -44.47
CA GLU A 255 29.93 8.45 -43.41
C GLU A 255 30.20 9.93 -43.07
N VAL A 256 29.85 10.88 -43.96
CA VAL A 256 29.94 12.33 -43.69
C VAL A 256 28.70 13.05 -44.21
N SER A 257 28.05 13.84 -43.35
CA SER A 257 27.02 14.83 -43.71
C SER A 257 26.80 15.84 -42.57
N ILE A 258 26.18 16.97 -42.93
CA ILE A 258 25.83 18.07 -42.02
C ILE A 258 24.38 17.90 -41.48
N ASN A 259 23.46 17.34 -42.28
CA ASN A 259 22.08 17.05 -41.90
C ASN A 259 21.64 15.72 -42.55
N TYR A 260 21.46 14.66 -41.76
CA TYR A 260 21.23 13.32 -42.31
C TYR A 260 19.77 12.97 -42.66
N LEU A 261 18.79 13.39 -41.87
CA LEU A 261 17.41 12.88 -41.92
C LEU A 261 16.33 13.92 -41.57
N PRO A 262 15.17 13.92 -42.24
CA PRO A 262 13.94 14.55 -41.75
C PRO A 262 13.27 13.68 -40.66
N PRO A 263 12.27 14.21 -39.92
CA PRO A 263 11.49 13.41 -38.98
C PRO A 263 10.90 12.15 -39.63
N LEU A 264 11.00 11.02 -38.95
CA LEU A 264 10.59 9.70 -39.44
C LEU A 264 9.43 9.14 -38.62
N PHE A 265 8.44 8.57 -39.32
CA PHE A 265 7.28 7.90 -38.75
C PHE A 265 7.20 6.48 -39.30
N ASN A 266 7.67 5.48 -38.53
CA ASN A 266 7.64 4.07 -38.93
C ASN A 266 7.07 3.18 -37.81
N HIS A 267 6.44 2.06 -38.17
CA HIS A 267 6.04 1.09 -37.16
C HIS A 267 7.26 0.34 -36.58
N VAL A 268 8.24 0.00 -37.42
CA VAL A 268 9.53 -0.57 -36.99
C VAL A 268 10.68 0.13 -37.71
N LEU A 269 11.66 0.62 -36.95
CA LEU A 269 12.88 1.25 -37.47
C LEU A 269 14.14 0.54 -36.92
N VAL A 270 15.03 0.14 -37.83
CA VAL A 270 16.34 -0.46 -37.51
C VAL A 270 17.44 0.29 -38.26
N MET A 271 18.40 0.86 -37.54
CA MET A 271 19.46 1.69 -38.15
C MET A 271 20.82 1.60 -37.43
N LYS A 272 21.91 1.76 -38.23
CA LYS A 272 23.27 2.05 -37.73
C LYS A 272 23.60 3.52 -38.05
N LEU A 273 24.02 4.27 -37.04
CA LEU A 273 24.57 5.62 -37.20
C LEU A 273 26.02 5.59 -37.74
N PRO A 274 26.48 6.66 -38.41
CA PRO A 274 27.88 6.83 -38.79
C PRO A 274 28.75 7.19 -37.57
N GLU A 275 30.07 7.16 -37.73
CA GLU A 275 31.02 7.21 -36.61
C GLU A 275 31.44 8.63 -36.18
N VAL A 276 31.23 9.65 -37.04
CA VAL A 276 31.45 11.06 -36.71
C VAL A 276 30.31 11.93 -37.24
N SER A 277 29.69 12.72 -36.36
CA SER A 277 28.77 13.82 -36.70
C SER A 277 28.59 14.78 -35.52
N ILE A 278 28.12 15.98 -35.83
CA ILE A 278 27.84 17.06 -34.86
C ILE A 278 26.37 17.04 -34.41
N ASN A 279 25.42 16.62 -35.27
CA ASN A 279 24.01 16.47 -34.97
C ASN A 279 23.43 15.23 -35.70
N TYR A 280 23.14 14.16 -34.96
CA TYR A 280 22.84 12.85 -35.57
C TYR A 280 21.38 12.63 -36.01
N LEU A 281 20.38 13.12 -35.27
CA LEU A 281 18.96 12.72 -35.44
C LEU A 281 17.95 13.83 -35.14
N PRO A 282 16.85 13.94 -35.90
CA PRO A 282 15.63 14.64 -35.47
C PRO A 282 14.83 13.79 -34.46
N PRO A 283 13.79 14.36 -33.80
CA PRO A 283 12.86 13.57 -32.98
C PRO A 283 12.25 12.41 -33.76
N LEU A 284 12.17 11.23 -33.11
CA LEU A 284 11.71 9.99 -33.72
C LEU A 284 10.45 9.47 -33.03
N PHE A 285 9.46 9.07 -33.83
CA PHE A 285 8.19 8.51 -33.39
C PHE A 285 8.00 7.13 -34.04
N ASN A 286 8.33 6.06 -33.31
CA ASN A 286 8.18 4.68 -33.82
C ASN A 286 7.51 3.77 -32.78
N HIS A 287 6.81 2.73 -33.24
CA HIS A 287 6.28 1.73 -32.31
C HIS A 287 7.40 0.83 -31.74
N VAL A 288 8.39 0.47 -32.57
CA VAL A 288 9.60 -0.25 -32.14
C VAL A 288 10.84 0.40 -32.75
N LEU A 289 11.83 0.72 -31.91
CA LEU A 289 13.13 1.27 -32.33
C LEU A 289 14.28 0.40 -31.81
N VAL A 290 15.16 -0.02 -32.73
CA VAL A 290 16.39 -0.76 -32.43
C VAL A 290 17.59 -0.05 -33.07
N MET A 291 18.57 0.36 -32.26
CA MET A 291 19.72 1.14 -32.75
C MET A 291 21.04 0.83 -32.02
N LYS A 292 22.16 0.96 -32.76
CA LYS A 292 23.52 1.05 -32.19
C LYS A 292 24.02 2.50 -32.32
N LEU A 293 24.44 3.08 -31.19
CA LEU A 293 25.13 4.38 -31.14
C LEU A 293 26.61 4.25 -31.59
N PRO A 294 27.22 5.33 -32.11
CA PRO A 294 28.67 5.39 -32.36
C PRO A 294 29.46 5.53 -31.06
N GLU A 295 30.78 5.39 -31.14
CA GLU A 295 31.64 5.26 -29.96
C GLU A 295 32.10 6.61 -29.36
N VAL A 296 32.02 7.71 -30.13
CA VAL A 296 32.33 9.07 -29.65
C VAL A 296 31.26 10.07 -30.13
N SER A 297 30.68 10.82 -29.20
CA SER A 297 29.87 12.03 -29.46
C SER A 297 29.75 12.89 -28.21
N ILE A 298 29.46 14.18 -28.42
CA ILE A 298 29.22 15.19 -27.38
C ILE A 298 27.74 15.24 -26.98
N ASN A 299 26.81 14.96 -27.91
CA ASN A 299 25.35 14.92 -27.69
C ASN A 299 24.73 13.81 -28.55
N TYR A 300 24.32 12.69 -27.93
CA TYR A 300 23.94 11.48 -28.67
C TYR A 300 22.51 11.43 -29.22
N LEU A 301 21.51 11.98 -28.53
CA LEU A 301 20.08 11.71 -28.81
C LEU A 301 19.15 12.91 -28.53
N PRO A 302 18.14 13.18 -29.40
CA PRO A 302 16.97 13.99 -29.07
C PRO A 302 15.99 13.21 -28.17
N PRO A 303 14.95 13.86 -27.60
CA PRO A 303 13.87 13.15 -26.90
C PRO A 303 13.23 12.07 -27.78
N LEU A 304 13.01 10.89 -27.19
CA LEU A 304 12.50 9.70 -27.88
C LEU A 304 11.13 9.29 -27.32
N PHE A 305 10.18 9.06 -28.23
CA PHE A 305 8.82 8.60 -27.91
C PHE A 305 8.56 7.29 -28.66
N ASN A 306 8.79 6.14 -28.02
CA ASN A 306 8.57 4.82 -28.63
C ASN A 306 7.81 3.87 -27.69
N HIS A 307 7.04 2.94 -28.24
CA HIS A 307 6.38 1.93 -27.41
C HIS A 307 7.39 0.89 -26.89
N VAL A 308 8.36 0.50 -27.71
CA VAL A 308 9.47 -0.39 -27.32
C VAL A 308 10.81 0.18 -27.81
N LEU A 309 11.78 0.33 -26.90
CA LEU A 309 13.14 0.79 -27.20
C LEU A 309 14.19 -0.23 -26.73
N VAL A 310 15.08 -0.64 -27.64
CA VAL A 310 16.21 -1.53 -27.37
C VAL A 310 17.51 -0.89 -27.87
N MET A 311 18.48 -0.68 -26.97
CA MET A 311 19.74 0.01 -27.30
C MET A 311 20.97 -0.49 -26.52
N LYS A 312 22.15 -0.41 -27.14
CA LYS A 312 23.47 -0.49 -26.48
C LYS A 312 24.08 0.93 -26.42
N LEU A 313 24.48 1.36 -25.23
CA LEU A 313 25.27 2.59 -25.05
C LEU A 313 26.76 2.35 -25.41
N PRO A 314 27.50 3.40 -25.85
CA PRO A 314 28.94 3.35 -26.04
C PRO A 314 29.68 3.41 -24.70
N GLU A 315 30.99 3.17 -24.71
CA GLU A 315 31.77 2.89 -23.50
C GLU A 315 32.32 4.14 -22.79
N VAL A 316 32.40 5.29 -23.48
CA VAL A 316 32.80 6.58 -22.89
C VAL A 316 31.86 7.72 -23.32
N SER A 317 31.31 8.44 -22.35
CA SER A 317 30.62 9.73 -22.54
C SER A 317 30.49 10.49 -21.22
N ILE A 318 30.25 11.80 -21.34
CA ILE A 318 30.05 12.74 -20.24
C ILE A 318 28.55 12.88 -19.90
N ASN A 319 27.65 12.76 -20.89
CA ASN A 319 26.19 12.82 -20.73
C ASN A 319 25.50 11.86 -21.71
N TYR A 320 24.92 10.75 -21.23
CA TYR A 320 24.48 9.65 -22.09
C TYR A 320 23.06 9.76 -22.68
N LEU A 321 22.06 10.28 -21.94
CA LEU A 321 20.64 10.17 -22.32
C LEU A 321 19.80 11.41 -21.98
N PRO A 322 18.88 11.84 -22.87
CA PRO A 322 17.77 12.73 -22.52
C PRO A 322 16.68 12.00 -21.72
N PRO A 323 15.67 12.69 -21.17
CA PRO A 323 14.48 12.04 -20.61
C PRO A 323 13.82 11.10 -21.62
N LEU A 324 13.51 9.88 -21.19
CA LEU A 324 12.94 8.81 -22.01
C LEU A 324 11.51 8.50 -21.57
N PHE A 325 10.59 8.44 -22.54
CA PHE A 325 9.20 8.07 -22.33
C PHE A 325 8.86 6.85 -23.20
N ASN A 326 9.04 5.64 -22.64
CA ASN A 326 8.76 4.38 -23.34
C ASN A 326 7.87 3.45 -22.52
N HIS A 327 7.06 2.63 -23.19
CA HIS A 327 6.28 1.60 -22.49
C HIS A 327 7.18 0.43 -22.06
N VAL A 328 8.12 0.01 -22.92
CA VAL A 328 9.12 -1.02 -22.61
C VAL A 328 10.52 -0.53 -22.98
N LEU A 329 11.47 -0.60 -22.04
CA LEU A 329 12.87 -0.22 -22.22
C LEU A 329 13.81 -1.38 -21.84
N VAL A 330 14.71 -1.74 -22.76
CA VAL A 330 15.74 -2.77 -22.55
C VAL A 330 17.13 -2.21 -22.89
N MET A 331 18.05 -2.20 -21.93
CA MET A 331 19.38 -1.59 -22.11
C MET A 331 20.53 -2.26 -21.32
N LYS A 332 21.75 -2.21 -21.87
CA LYS A 332 23.02 -2.46 -21.14
C LYS A 332 23.72 -1.12 -20.90
N LEU A 333 24.11 -0.86 -19.66
CA LEU A 333 24.97 0.27 -19.29
C LEU A 333 26.46 -0.02 -19.62
N PRO A 334 27.29 1.02 -19.87
CA PRO A 334 28.73 0.87 -20.03
C PRO A 334 29.44 0.66 -18.69
N GLU A 335 30.71 0.27 -18.73
CA GLU A 335 31.44 -0.21 -17.55
C GLU A 335 32.09 0.90 -16.71
N VAL A 336 32.25 2.12 -17.24
CA VAL A 336 32.72 3.29 -16.50
C VAL A 336 31.89 4.54 -16.86
N SER A 337 31.32 5.20 -15.84
CA SER A 337 30.76 6.56 -15.95
C SER A 337 30.64 7.21 -14.56
N ILE A 338 30.51 8.53 -14.57
CA ILE A 338 30.36 9.38 -13.39
C ILE A 338 28.86 9.69 -13.10
N ASN A 339 28.01 9.75 -14.13
CA ASN A 339 26.57 9.98 -14.03
C ASN A 339 25.82 9.18 -15.12
N TYR A 340 25.14 8.10 -14.74
CA TYR A 340 24.63 7.13 -15.72
C TYR A 340 23.27 7.46 -16.36
N LEU A 341 22.29 7.99 -15.61
CA LEU A 341 20.88 8.06 -16.06
C LEU A 341 20.11 9.29 -15.53
N PRO A 342 19.19 9.89 -16.33
CA PRO A 342 18.11 10.72 -15.82
C PRO A 342 17.01 9.86 -15.15
N PRO A 343 16.05 10.44 -14.41
CA PRO A 343 14.89 9.72 -13.88
C PRO A 343 14.11 9.02 -15.01
N LEU A 344 13.76 7.75 -14.80
CA LEU A 344 13.09 6.91 -15.78
C LEU A 344 11.66 6.56 -15.35
N PHE A 345 10.73 6.67 -16.31
CA PHE A 345 9.32 6.33 -16.17
C PHE A 345 8.93 5.34 -17.28
N ASN A 346 8.83 4.05 -16.99
CA ASN A 346 8.48 3.02 -17.97
C ASN A 346 7.41 2.05 -17.42
N HIS A 347 6.61 1.42 -18.27
CA HIS A 347 5.76 0.32 -17.81
C HIS A 347 6.59 -0.94 -17.51
N VAL A 348 7.62 -1.23 -18.31
CA VAL A 348 8.57 -2.33 -18.09
C VAL A 348 10.01 -1.86 -18.34
N LEU A 349 10.89 -2.07 -17.37
CA LEU A 349 12.32 -1.78 -17.46
C LEU A 349 13.16 -3.04 -17.20
N VAL A 350 14.06 -3.37 -18.13
CA VAL A 350 15.00 -4.50 -18.01
C VAL A 350 16.44 -4.00 -18.22
N MET A 351 17.31 -4.19 -17.22
CA MET A 351 18.68 -3.66 -17.26
C MET A 351 19.74 -4.52 -16.53
N LYS A 352 20.99 -4.49 -17.02
CA LYS A 352 22.19 -4.95 -16.29
C LYS A 352 23.02 -3.74 -15.85
N LEU A 353 23.37 -3.68 -14.56
CA LEU A 353 24.35 -2.72 -14.03
C LEU A 353 25.80 -3.12 -14.40
N PRO A 354 26.74 -2.16 -14.45
CA PRO A 354 28.17 -2.43 -14.55
C PRO A 354 28.75 -2.90 -13.21
N GLU A 355 30.01 -3.33 -13.22
CA GLU A 355 30.64 -4.03 -12.08
C GLU A 355 31.35 -3.11 -11.08
N VAL A 356 31.65 -1.85 -11.46
CA VAL A 356 32.22 -0.83 -10.57
C VAL A 356 31.51 0.51 -10.76
N SER A 357 31.02 1.11 -9.67
CA SER A 357 30.58 2.50 -9.61
C SER A 357 30.51 3.02 -8.18
N ILE A 358 30.55 4.34 -8.04
CA ILE A 358 30.41 5.10 -6.79
C ILE A 358 28.93 5.47 -6.53
N ASN A 359 28.13 5.70 -7.59
CA ASN A 359 26.69 6.00 -7.52
C ASN A 359 25.98 5.45 -8.78
N TYR A 360 25.13 4.42 -8.62
CA TYR A 360 24.61 3.66 -9.76
C TYR A 360 23.34 4.24 -10.44
N LEU A 361 22.35 4.75 -9.69
CA LEU A 361 20.99 4.99 -10.22
C LEU A 361 20.28 6.20 -9.57
N PRO A 362 19.45 6.95 -10.33
CA PRO A 362 18.40 7.81 -9.79
C PRO A 362 17.20 6.99 -9.29
N PRO A 363 16.25 7.57 -8.52
CA PRO A 363 14.98 6.92 -8.19
C PRO A 363 14.24 6.43 -9.44
N LEU A 364 13.74 5.18 -9.38
CA LEU A 364 13.08 4.51 -10.50
C LEU A 364 11.59 4.30 -10.22
N PHE A 365 10.75 4.62 -11.22
CA PHE A 365 9.30 4.48 -11.17
C PHE A 365 8.83 3.62 -12.36
N ASN A 366 8.57 2.32 -12.12
CA ASN A 366 8.13 1.41 -13.20
C ASN A 366 7.00 0.48 -12.74
N HIS A 367 6.13 0.03 -13.64
CA HIS A 367 5.15 -1.00 -13.26
C HIS A 367 5.85 -2.36 -13.06
N VAL A 368 6.86 -2.69 -13.88
CA VAL A 368 7.70 -3.89 -13.72
C VAL A 368 9.17 -3.52 -13.88
N LEU A 369 10.02 -3.95 -12.94
CA LEU A 369 11.47 -3.79 -12.98
C LEU A 369 12.18 -5.15 -12.85
N VAL A 370 13.07 -5.45 -13.79
CA VAL A 370 13.93 -6.65 -13.80
C VAL A 370 15.39 -6.24 -13.87
N MET A 371 16.20 -6.61 -12.87
CA MET A 371 17.62 -6.21 -12.82
C MET A 371 18.56 -7.24 -12.17
N LYS A 372 19.83 -7.28 -12.63
CA LYS A 372 20.94 -7.96 -11.94
C LYS A 372 21.86 -6.91 -11.31
N LEU A 373 22.16 -7.07 -10.02
CA LEU A 373 23.19 -6.30 -9.33
C LEU A 373 24.62 -6.84 -9.64
N PRO A 374 25.67 -6.01 -9.51
CA PRO A 374 27.05 -6.46 -9.53
C PRO A 374 27.44 -7.13 -8.21
N GLU A 375 28.66 -7.68 -8.15
CA GLU A 375 29.09 -8.57 -7.05
C GLU A 375 29.76 -7.84 -5.88
N VAL A 376 30.26 -6.61 -6.08
CA VAL A 376 30.83 -5.76 -5.01
C VAL A 376 30.32 -4.32 -5.14
N SER A 377 29.79 -3.76 -4.05
CA SER A 377 29.52 -2.33 -3.91
C SER A 377 29.35 -1.92 -2.44
N ILE A 378 29.58 -0.62 -2.19
CA ILE A 378 29.39 0.05 -0.89
C ILE A 378 27.93 0.51 -0.72
N ASN A 379 27.26 0.95 -1.80
CA ASN A 379 25.87 1.43 -1.81
C ASN A 379 25.17 1.03 -3.13
N TYR A 380 24.28 0.04 -3.08
CA TYR A 380 23.74 -0.58 -4.31
C TYR A 380 22.57 0.16 -4.99
N LEU A 381 21.64 0.75 -4.23
CA LEU A 381 20.32 1.16 -4.76
C LEU A 381 19.74 2.42 -4.11
N PRO A 382 19.06 3.31 -4.88
CA PRO A 382 18.14 4.33 -4.36
C PRO A 382 16.79 3.71 -3.96
N PRO A 383 15.88 4.46 -3.31
CA PRO A 383 14.50 4.01 -3.10
C PRO A 383 13.81 3.61 -4.41
N LEU A 384 13.17 2.43 -4.41
CA LEU A 384 12.54 1.83 -5.58
C LEU A 384 11.01 1.80 -5.42
N PHE A 385 10.30 2.28 -6.43
CA PHE A 385 8.84 2.35 -6.48
C PHE A 385 8.33 1.56 -7.70
N ASN A 386 8.02 0.27 -7.53
CA ASN A 386 7.55 -0.56 -8.64
C ASN A 386 6.42 -1.51 -8.22
N HIS A 387 5.45 -1.79 -9.09
CA HIS A 387 4.41 -2.76 -8.73
C HIS A 387 4.96 -4.19 -8.65
N VAL A 388 5.90 -4.55 -9.54
CA VAL A 388 6.61 -5.84 -9.53
C VAL A 388 8.12 -5.61 -9.64
N LEU A 389 8.89 -6.19 -8.72
CA LEU A 389 10.36 -6.17 -8.72
C LEU A 389 10.93 -7.60 -8.77
N VAL A 390 11.75 -7.88 -9.79
CA VAL A 390 12.49 -9.14 -9.92
C VAL A 390 14.00 -8.83 -9.90
N MET A 391 14.70 -9.35 -8.89
CA MET A 391 16.13 -9.05 -8.69
C MET A 391 16.95 -10.22 -8.15
N LYS A 392 18.20 -10.36 -8.60
CA LYS A 392 19.19 -11.25 -7.98
C LYS A 392 20.18 -10.43 -7.15
N LEU A 393 20.30 -10.76 -5.86
CA LEU A 393 21.36 -10.25 -4.98
C LEU A 393 22.71 -10.91 -5.27
N PRO A 394 23.83 -10.22 -4.98
CA PRO A 394 25.16 -10.84 -4.89
C PRO A 394 25.32 -11.59 -3.55
N GLU A 395 26.46 -12.26 -3.38
CA GLU A 395 26.68 -13.19 -2.26
C GLU A 395 27.27 -12.54 -1.00
N VAL A 396 27.95 -11.39 -1.12
CA VAL A 396 28.52 -10.63 0.01
C VAL A 396 28.18 -9.13 -0.09
N SER A 397 27.68 -8.55 1.00
CA SER A 397 27.53 -7.09 1.17
C SER A 397 27.40 -6.72 2.66
N ILE A 398 27.72 -5.46 2.96
CA ILE A 398 27.56 -4.82 4.27
C ILE A 398 26.13 -4.28 4.45
N ASN A 399 25.51 -3.74 3.39
CA ASN A 399 24.17 -3.13 3.40
C ASN A 399 23.46 -3.42 2.06
N TYR A 400 22.56 -4.40 2.03
CA TYR A 400 21.98 -4.90 0.77
C TYR A 400 20.85 -4.05 0.18
N LEU A 401 19.98 -3.43 0.98
CA LEU A 401 18.71 -2.87 0.52
C LEU A 401 18.38 -1.49 1.14
N PRO A 402 17.83 -0.54 0.34
CA PRO A 402 17.10 0.63 0.84
C PRO A 402 15.64 0.26 1.17
N PRO A 403 14.81 1.19 1.68
CA PRO A 403 13.37 1.01 1.76
C PRO A 403 12.77 0.68 0.38
N LEU A 404 12.03 -0.42 0.30
CA LEU A 404 11.39 -0.93 -0.91
C LEU A 404 9.88 -0.68 -0.88
N PHE A 405 9.34 -0.06 -1.93
CA PHE A 405 7.91 0.22 -2.08
C PHE A 405 7.35 -0.56 -3.27
N ASN A 406 7.20 -1.88 -3.11
CA ASN A 406 6.68 -2.77 -4.15
C ASN A 406 5.51 -3.63 -3.68
N HIS A 407 4.59 -4.00 -4.59
CA HIS A 407 3.49 -4.93 -4.31
C HIS A 407 3.93 -6.41 -4.43
N VAL A 408 4.75 -6.74 -5.41
CA VAL A 408 5.30 -8.09 -5.62
C VAL A 408 6.82 -8.03 -5.69
N LEU A 409 7.50 -8.87 -4.92
CA LEU A 409 8.96 -8.96 -4.85
C LEU A 409 9.41 -10.39 -5.06
N VAL A 410 10.22 -10.63 -6.10
CA VAL A 410 10.83 -11.94 -6.40
C VAL A 410 12.34 -11.80 -6.33
N MET A 411 12.95 -12.45 -5.34
CA MET A 411 14.39 -12.37 -5.08
C MET A 411 14.93 -13.68 -4.50
N LYS A 412 16.21 -13.97 -4.74
CA LYS A 412 16.98 -15.00 -4.01
C LYS A 412 17.88 -14.33 -2.98
N LEU A 413 17.83 -14.79 -1.73
CA LEU A 413 18.70 -14.35 -0.64
C LEU A 413 20.06 -15.09 -0.67
N PRO A 414 21.16 -14.44 -0.25
CA PRO A 414 22.46 -15.07 -0.02
C PRO A 414 22.55 -15.74 1.36
N GLU A 415 23.55 -16.60 1.54
CA GLU A 415 23.71 -17.43 2.75
C GLU A 415 24.37 -16.71 3.94
N VAL A 416 25.03 -15.56 3.71
CA VAL A 416 25.75 -14.80 4.73
C VAL A 416 25.38 -13.31 4.66
N SER A 417 24.99 -12.73 5.79
CA SER A 417 24.81 -11.28 5.96
C SER A 417 24.99 -10.85 7.41
N ILE A 418 25.44 -9.61 7.60
CA ILE A 418 25.57 -8.94 8.91
C ILE A 418 24.24 -8.27 9.30
N ASN A 419 23.50 -7.74 8.33
CA ASN A 419 22.20 -7.08 8.51
C ASN A 419 21.27 -7.47 7.37
N TYR A 420 20.44 -8.51 7.56
CA TYR A 420 19.66 -9.11 6.48
C TYR A 420 18.57 -8.20 5.89
N LEU A 421 17.92 -7.33 6.69
CA LEU A 421 16.72 -6.62 6.28
C LEU A 421 16.58 -5.22 6.94
N PRO A 422 16.33 -4.15 6.16
CA PRO A 422 15.59 -2.97 6.60
C PRO A 422 14.13 -3.35 6.95
N PRO A 423 13.33 -2.46 7.57
CA PRO A 423 11.91 -2.75 7.83
C PRO A 423 11.13 -2.96 6.52
N LEU A 424 10.84 -4.23 6.20
CA LEU A 424 9.85 -4.59 5.20
C LEU A 424 8.49 -4.06 5.64
N PHE A 425 7.79 -3.32 4.77
CA PHE A 425 6.43 -2.85 5.01
C PHE A 425 5.37 -3.96 4.83
N ASN A 426 5.67 -5.16 5.35
CA ASN A 426 4.71 -6.24 5.44
C ASN A 426 3.50 -5.77 6.28
N HIS A 427 2.29 -6.06 5.77
CA HIS A 427 1.05 -5.58 6.36
C HIS A 427 0.71 -6.34 7.65
N VAL A 428 1.31 -5.93 8.77
CA VAL A 428 0.72 -6.20 10.08
C VAL A 428 -0.64 -5.53 10.12
N LEU A 429 -1.71 -6.33 10.20
CA LEU A 429 -3.07 -5.83 10.41
C LEU A 429 -3.17 -5.17 11.78
N VAL A 430 -3.02 -3.85 11.79
CA VAL A 430 -3.33 -3.00 12.94
C VAL A 430 -4.71 -2.43 12.72
N MET A 431 -5.73 -3.04 13.33
CA MET A 431 -7.09 -2.50 13.25
C MET A 431 -7.17 -1.17 14.02
N LYS A 432 -7.18 -0.06 13.27
CA LYS A 432 -7.49 1.28 13.77
C LYS A 432 -9.00 1.47 14.05
N LEU A 433 -9.80 0.40 14.11
CA LEU A 433 -11.26 0.45 13.97
C LEU A 433 -11.97 0.23 15.31
N PRO A 434 -12.95 1.08 15.64
CA PRO A 434 -14.15 0.61 16.31
C PRO A 434 -15.40 0.84 15.45
N GLU A 435 -16.37 -0.05 15.61
CA GLU A 435 -17.73 0.13 15.07
C GLU A 435 -18.59 0.84 16.12
N VAL A 436 -19.16 1.99 15.74
CA VAL A 436 -20.11 2.76 16.55
C VAL A 436 -21.52 2.35 16.14
N ILE A 437 -22.20 1.63 17.04
CA ILE A 437 -23.48 0.99 16.76
C ILE A 437 -24.61 1.82 17.34
N ARG A 438 -25.59 2.15 16.50
CA ARG A 438 -26.76 2.97 16.85
C ARG A 438 -28.04 2.13 16.92
N ILE A 439 -28.80 2.28 18.00
CA ILE A 439 -30.19 1.78 18.10
C ILE A 439 -31.17 2.90 17.68
N PRO A 440 -32.43 2.60 17.31
CA PRO A 440 -33.38 3.63 16.84
C PRO A 440 -33.55 4.78 17.83
N GLU A 441 -33.49 4.51 19.13
CA GLU A 441 -33.62 5.50 20.19
C GLU A 441 -32.37 6.37 20.43
N THR A 442 -31.16 5.93 20.03
CA THR A 442 -29.91 6.67 20.32
C THR A 442 -29.96 8.08 19.71
N SER A 443 -29.73 9.11 20.53
CA SER A 443 -29.69 10.52 20.10
C SER A 443 -28.53 10.80 19.14
N ASP A 444 -28.71 11.77 18.22
CA ASP A 444 -27.64 12.22 17.33
C ASP A 444 -26.45 12.79 18.11
N GLU A 445 -26.71 13.43 19.26
CA GLU A 445 -25.66 13.94 20.15
C GLU A 445 -24.83 12.81 20.76
N THR A 446 -25.46 11.77 21.30
CA THR A 446 -24.74 10.59 21.85
C THR A 446 -23.96 9.86 20.77
N TYR A 447 -24.59 9.64 19.61
CA TYR A 447 -23.93 9.05 18.46
C TYR A 447 -22.69 9.88 18.04
N LYS A 448 -22.81 11.20 17.95
CA LYS A 448 -21.67 12.09 17.66
C LYS A 448 -20.59 12.02 18.75
N LYS A 449 -20.96 12.06 20.04
CA LYS A 449 -20.00 11.94 21.16
C LYS A 449 -19.20 10.63 21.10
N MET A 450 -19.85 9.52 20.75
CA MET A 450 -19.17 8.23 20.54
C MET A 450 -18.21 8.24 19.33
N MET A 451 -18.61 8.85 18.20
CA MET A 451 -17.75 9.01 17.02
C MET A 451 -16.55 9.94 17.30
N ASP A 452 -16.79 11.08 17.95
CA ASP A 452 -15.74 12.05 18.34
C ASP A 452 -14.76 11.43 19.35
N TRP A 453 -15.26 10.63 20.31
CA TRP A 453 -14.41 9.90 21.28
C TRP A 453 -13.53 8.85 20.60
N GLY A 454 -14.08 8.01 19.72
CA GLY A 454 -13.27 7.05 18.97
C GLY A 454 -12.17 7.72 18.13
N GLN A 455 -12.44 8.89 17.56
CA GLN A 455 -11.43 9.70 16.88
C GLN A 455 -10.39 10.29 17.86
N ALA A 456 -10.79 10.72 19.05
CA ALA A 456 -9.87 11.15 20.12
C ALA A 456 -8.94 10.03 20.59
N LEU A 457 -9.38 8.76 20.52
CA LEU A 457 -8.52 7.58 20.74
C LEU A 457 -7.49 7.34 19.61
N GLY A 458 -7.46 8.18 18.57
CA GLY A 458 -6.65 8.01 17.36
C GLY A 458 -7.16 6.91 16.43
N LYS A 459 -8.44 6.51 16.57
CA LYS A 459 -9.06 5.43 15.81
C LYS A 459 -9.96 5.96 14.69
N THR A 460 -10.06 5.22 13.60
CA THR A 460 -11.01 5.44 12.51
C THR A 460 -12.34 4.80 12.88
N THR A 461 -13.32 5.60 13.27
CA THR A 461 -14.69 5.15 13.61
C THR A 461 -15.51 4.87 12.35
N ILE A 462 -16.27 3.78 12.31
CA ILE A 462 -17.33 3.55 11.30
C ILE A 462 -18.70 3.36 11.96
N THR A 463 -19.75 3.71 11.21
CA THR A 463 -21.15 3.65 11.64
C THR A 463 -21.80 2.33 11.22
N CYS A 464 -22.59 1.72 12.09
CA CYS A 464 -23.50 0.64 11.70
C CYS A 464 -24.80 0.64 12.51
N LYS A 465 -25.78 -0.14 12.03
CA LYS A 465 -27.02 -0.44 12.76
C LYS A 465 -26.79 -1.64 13.67
N ASP A 466 -27.65 -1.80 14.67
CA ASP A 466 -27.71 -3.01 15.50
C ASP A 466 -28.17 -4.24 14.68
N THR A 467 -27.22 -4.84 13.96
CA THR A 467 -27.40 -6.04 13.12
C THR A 467 -26.35 -7.08 13.47
N PRO A 468 -26.65 -8.39 13.43
CA PRO A 468 -25.74 -9.43 13.93
C PRO A 468 -24.40 -9.44 13.17
N GLY A 469 -23.30 -9.22 13.91
CA GLY A 469 -21.95 -9.11 13.36
C GLY A 469 -21.57 -7.74 12.80
N PHE A 470 -22.45 -6.73 12.93
CA PHE A 470 -22.21 -5.35 12.50
C PHE A 470 -21.77 -5.27 11.04
N VAL A 471 -20.58 -4.76 10.73
CA VAL A 471 -19.99 -4.77 9.37
C VAL A 471 -18.86 -5.78 9.30
N VAL A 472 -17.86 -5.69 10.17
CA VAL A 472 -16.62 -6.49 10.06
C VAL A 472 -16.89 -7.97 10.26
N ASN A 473 -17.48 -8.37 11.40
CA ASN A 473 -17.75 -9.78 11.67
C ASN A 473 -18.77 -10.33 10.67
N ARG A 474 -19.76 -9.53 10.27
CA ARG A 474 -20.82 -9.89 9.30
C ARG A 474 -20.28 -10.20 7.90
N LEU A 475 -19.12 -9.66 7.51
CA LEU A 475 -18.42 -10.03 6.28
C LEU A 475 -17.36 -11.12 6.52
N LEU A 476 -16.61 -11.02 7.62
CA LEU A 476 -15.50 -11.91 7.93
C LEU A 476 -15.95 -13.32 8.29
N VAL A 477 -16.86 -13.50 9.24
CA VAL A 477 -17.25 -14.82 9.75
C VAL A 477 -17.89 -15.70 8.65
N PRO A 478 -18.75 -15.19 7.75
CA PRO A 478 -19.21 -15.98 6.60
C PRO A 478 -18.10 -16.33 5.59
N ASN A 479 -17.09 -15.48 5.41
CA ASN A 479 -15.94 -15.77 4.56
C ASN A 479 -15.05 -16.88 5.16
N LEU A 480 -14.77 -16.82 6.47
CA LEU A 480 -14.11 -17.90 7.20
C LEU A 480 -14.92 -19.20 7.12
N ALA A 481 -16.23 -19.11 7.38
CA ALA A 481 -17.14 -20.26 7.33
C ALA A 481 -17.14 -20.95 5.96
N GLU A 482 -17.15 -20.20 4.85
CA GLU A 482 -17.13 -20.82 3.52
C GLU A 482 -15.77 -21.42 3.16
N ALA A 483 -14.65 -20.85 3.64
CA ALA A 483 -13.35 -21.51 3.53
C ALA A 483 -13.36 -22.88 4.24
N VAL A 484 -13.88 -22.95 5.47
CA VAL A 484 -13.99 -24.24 6.21
C VAL A 484 -14.92 -25.22 5.48
N ARG A 485 -16.03 -24.78 4.87
CA ARG A 485 -16.89 -25.65 4.06
C ARG A 485 -16.19 -26.15 2.78
N MET A 486 -15.38 -25.32 2.14
CA MET A 486 -14.56 -25.71 0.98
C MET A 486 -13.55 -26.81 1.33
N LEU A 487 -12.92 -26.72 2.52
CA LEU A 487 -12.06 -27.78 3.06
C LEU A 487 -12.86 -29.04 3.44
N GLU A 488 -14.04 -28.89 4.04
CA GLU A 488 -14.91 -30.01 4.46
C GLU A 488 -15.46 -30.81 3.26
N ARG A 489 -15.73 -30.16 2.12
CA ARG A 489 -16.06 -30.82 0.84
C ARG A 489 -14.86 -31.49 0.17
N GLY A 490 -13.63 -31.14 0.56
CA GLY A 490 -12.40 -31.61 -0.05
C GLY A 490 -12.00 -30.88 -1.34
N ASP A 491 -12.60 -29.72 -1.61
CA ASP A 491 -12.38 -28.96 -2.86
C ASP A 491 -10.90 -28.51 -3.02
N ALA A 492 -10.24 -28.17 -1.91
CA ALA A 492 -8.83 -27.75 -1.82
C ALA A 492 -8.27 -27.93 -0.40
N THR A 493 -6.94 -27.92 -0.24
CA THR A 493 -6.32 -27.98 1.09
C THR A 493 -6.35 -26.62 1.79
N ALA A 494 -6.34 -26.61 3.13
CA ALA A 494 -6.31 -25.38 3.92
C ALA A 494 -5.13 -24.46 3.53
N ARG A 495 -3.96 -25.05 3.25
CA ARG A 495 -2.75 -24.34 2.81
C ARG A 495 -2.95 -23.66 1.46
N ASP A 496 -3.61 -24.33 0.51
CA ASP A 496 -3.79 -23.82 -0.84
C ASP A 496 -4.86 -22.73 -0.88
N ILE A 497 -5.94 -22.88 -0.09
CA ILE A 497 -6.95 -21.85 0.13
C ILE A 497 -6.32 -20.60 0.77
N ASP A 498 -5.50 -20.77 1.81
CA ASP A 498 -4.75 -19.67 2.44
C ASP A 498 -3.79 -19.00 1.46
N THR A 499 -3.09 -19.78 0.64
CA THR A 499 -2.15 -19.26 -0.36
C THR A 499 -2.89 -18.50 -1.47
N ALA A 500 -4.05 -18.99 -1.92
CA ALA A 500 -4.89 -18.33 -2.91
C ALA A 500 -5.47 -17.01 -2.37
N MET A 501 -5.98 -16.98 -1.13
CA MET A 501 -6.49 -15.74 -0.54
C MET A 501 -5.37 -14.71 -0.28
N LYS A 502 -4.17 -15.16 0.11
CA LYS A 502 -3.02 -14.25 0.30
C LYS A 502 -2.48 -13.68 -1.01
N LEU A 503 -2.26 -14.51 -2.02
CA LEU A 503 -1.61 -14.09 -3.28
C LEU A 503 -2.60 -13.57 -4.33
N GLY A 504 -3.83 -14.10 -4.37
CA GLY A 504 -4.86 -13.72 -5.35
C GLY A 504 -5.78 -12.59 -4.88
N ALA A 505 -6.23 -12.62 -3.62
CA ALA A 505 -7.06 -11.56 -3.04
C ALA A 505 -6.26 -10.50 -2.24
N GLY A 506 -4.93 -10.65 -2.15
CA GLY A 506 -4.05 -9.71 -1.45
C GLY A 506 -4.23 -9.68 0.08
N HIS A 507 -4.86 -10.70 0.66
CA HIS A 507 -5.01 -10.77 2.12
C HIS A 507 -3.63 -10.92 2.80
N PRO A 508 -3.37 -10.27 3.93
CA PRO A 508 -2.09 -10.43 4.65
C PRO A 508 -2.02 -11.73 5.49
N MET A 509 -3.13 -12.47 5.59
CA MET A 509 -3.28 -13.73 6.32
C MET A 509 -4.39 -14.54 5.63
N GLY A 510 -4.23 -15.86 5.50
CA GLY A 510 -5.27 -16.71 4.93
C GLY A 510 -6.44 -16.95 5.90
N PRO A 511 -7.63 -17.36 5.42
CA PRO A 511 -8.78 -17.64 6.30
C PRO A 511 -8.50 -18.68 7.39
N PHE A 512 -7.71 -19.72 7.16
CA PHE A 512 -7.42 -20.73 8.20
C PHE A 512 -6.39 -20.22 9.21
N GLU A 513 -5.32 -19.57 8.75
CA GLU A 513 -4.40 -18.83 9.62
C GLU A 513 -5.13 -17.79 10.49
N LEU A 514 -6.15 -17.12 9.95
CA LEU A 514 -6.94 -16.10 10.63
C LEU A 514 -7.96 -16.70 11.60
N ALA A 515 -8.61 -17.82 11.24
CA ALA A 515 -9.49 -18.57 12.14
C ALA A 515 -8.72 -19.09 13.36
N ASP A 516 -7.53 -19.66 13.16
CA ASP A 516 -6.66 -20.11 14.24
C ASP A 516 -6.07 -18.95 15.06
N TYR A 517 -5.93 -17.74 14.48
CA TYR A 517 -5.51 -16.54 15.22
C TYR A 517 -6.64 -15.95 16.09
N VAL A 518 -7.89 -15.97 15.60
CA VAL A 518 -9.09 -15.46 16.30
C VAL A 518 -9.64 -16.47 17.32
N GLY A 519 -9.47 -17.76 17.06
CA GLY A 519 -10.02 -18.87 17.83
C GLY A 519 -11.18 -19.56 17.11
N ASN A 520 -11.07 -20.88 16.97
CA ASN A 520 -12.10 -21.70 16.32
C ASN A 520 -13.40 -21.78 17.16
N ASP A 521 -13.28 -21.75 18.49
CA ASP A 521 -14.38 -21.56 19.44
C ASP A 521 -15.04 -20.19 19.31
N THR A 522 -14.26 -19.12 19.20
CA THR A 522 -14.77 -17.75 18.96
C THR A 522 -15.62 -17.72 17.68
N THR A 523 -15.09 -18.32 16.61
CA THR A 523 -15.75 -18.38 15.29
C THR A 523 -17.02 -19.24 15.34
N LYS A 524 -16.96 -20.40 16.00
CA LYS A 524 -18.13 -21.29 16.18
C LYS A 524 -19.23 -20.62 17.01
N PHE A 525 -18.89 -20.00 18.13
CA PHE A 525 -19.85 -19.35 19.03
C PHE A 525 -20.66 -18.25 18.32
N ILE A 526 -19.99 -17.43 17.51
CA ILE A 526 -20.66 -16.40 16.70
C ILE A 526 -21.58 -17.03 15.65
N LEU A 527 -21.13 -18.07 14.96
CA LEU A 527 -21.90 -18.76 13.92
C LEU A 527 -23.14 -19.48 14.50
N ASP A 528 -22.99 -20.21 15.61
CA ASP A 528 -24.06 -20.86 16.36
C ASP A 528 -25.11 -19.84 16.83
N GLY A 529 -24.66 -18.71 17.39
CA GLY A 529 -25.53 -17.63 17.86
C GLY A 529 -26.36 -17.00 16.76
N TRP A 530 -25.77 -16.81 15.56
CA TRP A 530 -26.50 -16.33 14.40
C TRP A 530 -27.44 -17.39 13.82
N HIS A 531 -27.05 -18.67 13.81
CA HIS A 531 -27.94 -19.75 13.38
C HIS A 531 -29.19 -19.85 14.28
N LYS A 532 -29.00 -19.80 15.60
CA LYS A 532 -30.11 -19.82 16.57
C LYS A 532 -31.11 -18.68 16.36
N ARG A 533 -30.67 -17.52 15.86
CA ARG A 533 -31.50 -16.33 15.60
C ARG A 533 -32.04 -16.26 14.16
N PHE A 534 -31.40 -16.93 13.20
CA PHE A 534 -31.77 -16.95 11.77
C PHE A 534 -31.54 -18.36 11.19
N PRO A 535 -32.33 -19.38 11.59
CA PRO A 535 -32.05 -20.78 11.28
C PRO A 535 -32.06 -21.07 9.77
N ASP A 536 -32.95 -20.40 9.04
CA ASP A 536 -33.10 -20.57 7.59
C ASP A 536 -31.96 -19.98 6.76
N ASN A 537 -31.09 -19.15 7.35
CA ASN A 537 -30.01 -18.51 6.62
C ASN A 537 -28.88 -19.52 6.29
N PRO A 538 -28.63 -19.83 4.99
CA PRO A 538 -27.68 -20.87 4.62
C PRO A 538 -26.23 -20.51 4.99
N LEU A 539 -25.88 -19.22 5.06
CA LEU A 539 -24.53 -18.78 5.41
C LEU A 539 -24.18 -19.05 6.87
N PHE A 540 -25.19 -19.14 7.76
CA PHE A 540 -24.98 -19.35 9.20
C PHE A 540 -25.11 -20.80 9.63
N ARG A 541 -25.37 -21.74 8.71
CA ARG A 541 -25.45 -23.16 9.04
C ARG A 541 -24.15 -23.63 9.73
N PRO A 542 -24.24 -24.27 10.92
CA PRO A 542 -23.09 -24.82 11.63
C PRO A 542 -22.31 -25.79 10.77
N ILE A 543 -21.00 -25.89 11.04
CA ILE A 543 -20.07 -26.69 10.24
C ILE A 543 -19.56 -27.86 11.10
N PRO A 544 -19.78 -29.13 10.70
CA PRO A 544 -19.31 -30.30 11.44
C PRO A 544 -17.82 -30.28 11.74
N LEU A 545 -16.97 -29.94 10.77
CA LEU A 545 -15.51 -29.85 10.91
C LEU A 545 -15.10 -28.81 11.97
N LEU A 546 -15.71 -27.62 11.95
CA LEU A 546 -15.46 -26.58 12.97
C LEU A 546 -15.93 -27.02 14.35
N THR A 547 -17.04 -27.74 14.42
CA THR A 547 -17.59 -28.29 15.67
C THR A 547 -16.64 -29.32 16.28
N LYS A 548 -16.19 -30.28 15.47
CA LYS A 548 -15.21 -31.29 15.85
C LYS A 548 -13.89 -30.68 16.34
N LEU A 549 -13.37 -29.65 15.67
CA LEU A 549 -12.13 -28.97 16.12
C LEU A 549 -12.29 -28.34 17.50
N VAL A 550 -13.46 -27.75 17.81
CA VAL A 550 -13.74 -27.15 19.12
C VAL A 550 -13.90 -28.23 20.20
N GLU A 551 -14.58 -29.33 19.89
CA GLU A 551 -14.73 -30.50 20.79
C GLU A 551 -13.39 -31.21 21.08
N GLU A 552 -12.50 -31.30 20.08
CA GLU A 552 -11.13 -31.79 20.24
C GLU A 552 -10.18 -30.79 20.95
N GLY A 553 -10.66 -29.61 21.34
CA GLY A 553 -9.84 -28.56 21.99
C GLY A 553 -8.83 -27.89 21.06
N LYS A 554 -9.00 -28.01 19.74
CA LYS A 554 -8.13 -27.44 18.70
C LYS A 554 -8.56 -26.01 18.36
N LEU A 555 -8.36 -25.13 19.34
CA LEU A 555 -8.82 -23.74 19.31
C LEU A 555 -7.84 -22.76 18.63
N GLY A 556 -6.84 -23.28 17.89
CA GLY A 556 -5.87 -22.49 17.14
C GLY A 556 -4.62 -22.12 17.94
N LEU A 557 -4.12 -20.91 17.70
CA LEU A 557 -2.85 -20.40 18.24
C LEU A 557 -2.78 -20.47 19.78
N LYS A 558 -3.91 -20.26 20.47
CA LYS A 558 -3.99 -20.23 21.94
C LYS A 558 -3.87 -21.60 22.61
N THR A 559 -4.17 -22.69 21.89
CA THR A 559 -4.02 -24.08 22.36
C THR A 559 -2.74 -24.74 21.80
N GLY A 560 -2.21 -24.22 20.69
CA GLY A 560 -1.06 -24.77 19.97
C GLY A 560 -1.45 -25.67 18.79
N GLU A 561 -2.75 -25.88 18.57
CA GLU A 561 -3.29 -26.66 17.45
C GLU A 561 -4.71 -26.19 17.11
N GLY A 562 -5.00 -26.15 15.82
CA GLY A 562 -6.27 -25.75 15.20
C GLY A 562 -6.42 -26.42 13.83
N PHE A 563 -6.59 -25.63 12.77
CA PHE A 563 -6.34 -26.09 11.40
C PHE A 563 -4.84 -26.35 11.13
N TYR A 564 -3.97 -25.59 11.80
CA TYR A 564 -2.52 -25.79 11.79
C TYR A 564 -1.97 -26.17 13.17
N LYS A 565 -0.71 -26.63 13.19
CA LYS A 565 0.05 -26.90 14.42
C LYS A 565 1.02 -25.75 14.69
N TYR A 566 1.04 -25.28 15.93
CA TYR A 566 1.84 -24.15 16.39
C TYR A 566 2.77 -24.58 17.52
N ASN A 567 4.07 -24.41 17.33
CA ASN A 567 5.04 -24.59 18.41
C ASN A 567 4.74 -23.57 19.52
N LYS A 568 4.51 -24.07 20.75
CA LYS A 568 4.39 -23.21 21.94
C LYS A 568 5.66 -22.38 22.10
N LYS A 569 5.49 -21.08 22.39
CA LYS A 569 6.55 -20.10 22.67
C LYS A 569 6.49 -19.66 24.12
#